data_AF-A0A954A5E7-F1
#
_entry.id   AF-A0A954A5E7-F1
#
_cell.length_a   1.000
_cell.length_b   1.000
_cell.length_c   1.000
_cell.angle_alpha   90.00
_cell.angle_beta   90.00
_cell.angle_gamma   90.00
#
_symmetry.space_group_name_H-M   'P 1'
#
loop_
_entity.id
_entity.type
_entity.pdbx_description
1 polymer ?
#
loop_
_entity_poly.entity_id
_entity_poly.type
_entity_poly.pdbx_seq_one_letter_code
_entity_poly.pdbx_strand_id
1 'polypeptide(L)'
;MIAALWRLASGTARSAQARPLSLLLGSTVALSSLALDAQDFTLESAQSGAFFGTSISSIDDLDGDGRPEIVVGSPGYDVDVTGDGIAESDVGRVEIFASGDHSLLLSIDG
;
A
#
# COMPACT_ATOMS: atom_id res chain seq x y z
N MET A 1 11.95 -8.93 -55.53
CA MET A 1 12.53 -10.28 -55.35
C MET A 1 13.16 -10.26 -53.96
N ILE A 2 12.70 -10.90 -52.88
CA ILE A 2 12.11 -12.23 -52.64
C ILE A 2 11.18 -12.14 -51.41
N ALA A 3 10.20 -13.04 -51.37
CA ALA A 3 8.97 -13.06 -50.57
C ALA A 3 9.15 -13.33 -49.06
N ALA A 4 8.31 -12.72 -48.22
CA ALA A 4 7.95 -13.24 -46.90
C ALA A 4 6.42 -13.33 -46.82
N LEU A 5 5.98 -14.55 -46.56
CA LEU A 5 4.67 -15.12 -46.82
C LEU A 5 3.65 -14.69 -45.74
N TRP A 6 2.62 -13.91 -46.11
CA TRP A 6 1.44 -13.70 -45.27
C TRP A 6 0.48 -14.87 -45.48
N ARG A 7 0.37 -15.80 -44.51
CA ARG A 7 -0.69 -16.80 -44.47
C ARG A 7 -1.78 -16.39 -43.49
N LEU A 8 -2.94 -16.17 -44.09
CA LEU A 8 -4.25 -15.89 -43.53
C LEU A 8 -4.72 -17.02 -42.59
N ALA A 9 -5.21 -16.66 -41.40
CA ALA A 9 -6.27 -17.40 -40.72
C ALA A 9 -7.36 -16.38 -40.38
N SER A 10 -8.39 -16.37 -41.20
CA SER A 10 -9.62 -15.63 -41.02
C SER A 10 -10.45 -16.25 -39.89
N GLY A 11 -10.53 -15.56 -38.75
CA GLY A 11 -11.47 -15.82 -37.68
C GLY A 11 -12.16 -14.51 -37.30
N THR A 12 -13.40 -14.35 -37.73
CA THR A 12 -14.22 -13.16 -37.50
C THR A 12 -14.77 -13.14 -36.08
N ALA A 13 -14.29 -12.26 -35.20
CA ALA A 13 -15.08 -11.75 -34.07
C ALA A 13 -14.48 -10.46 -33.45
N ARG A 14 -15.06 -9.33 -33.87
CA ARG A 14 -15.50 -8.18 -33.03
C ARG A 14 -14.48 -7.52 -32.09
N SER A 15 -14.04 -6.34 -32.54
CA SER A 15 -14.00 -5.10 -31.74
C SER A 15 -13.16 -5.08 -30.46
N ALA A 16 -11.90 -4.68 -30.57
CA ALA A 16 -11.33 -3.56 -29.81
C ALA A 16 -9.92 -3.28 -30.33
N GLN A 17 -9.76 -2.14 -30.98
CA GLN A 17 -8.47 -1.59 -31.37
C GLN A 17 -7.68 -1.22 -30.11
N ALA A 18 -6.85 -2.12 -29.58
CA ALA A 18 -5.76 -1.76 -28.69
C ALA A 18 -4.49 -1.66 -29.53
N ARG A 19 -4.05 -0.44 -29.82
CA ARG A 19 -2.76 -0.21 -30.47
C ARG A 19 -1.66 -0.50 -29.43
N PRO A 20 -0.74 -1.45 -29.64
CA PRO A 20 0.42 -1.54 -28.77
C PRO A 20 1.27 -0.29 -28.98
N LEU A 21 1.50 0.47 -27.90
CA LEU A 21 2.42 1.59 -27.90
C LEU A 21 3.84 1.01 -27.85
N SER A 22 4.50 0.89 -29.00
CA SER A 22 5.89 0.46 -29.07
C SER A 22 6.79 1.56 -28.51
N LEU A 23 7.25 1.41 -27.26
CA LEU A 23 8.29 2.26 -26.69
C LEU A 23 9.64 1.87 -27.30
N LEU A 24 10.29 2.87 -27.90
CA LEU A 24 11.57 2.79 -28.61
C LEU A 24 12.72 2.53 -27.63
N LEU A 25 13.57 1.56 -28.01
CA LEU A 25 14.82 1.07 -27.43
C LEU A 25 15.50 1.93 -26.35
N GLY A 26 15.86 1.31 -25.21
CA GLY A 26 17.06 1.73 -24.47
C GLY A 26 17.14 1.38 -22.99
N SER A 27 16.02 1.37 -22.27
CA SER A 27 16.04 1.06 -20.83
C SER A 27 14.77 0.33 -20.46
N THR A 28 14.89 -0.94 -20.08
CA THR A 28 13.82 -1.67 -19.40
C THR A 28 13.72 -1.13 -17.98
N VAL A 29 13.20 0.08 -17.77
CA VAL A 29 12.50 0.30 -16.49
C VAL A 29 11.32 -0.64 -16.60
N ALA A 30 11.42 -1.79 -15.95
CA ALA A 30 10.41 -2.81 -16.05
C ALA A 30 9.07 -2.14 -15.70
N LEU A 31 8.10 -2.19 -16.61
CA LEU A 31 6.77 -1.64 -16.35
C LEU A 31 6.10 -2.36 -15.15
N SER A 32 6.64 -3.51 -14.74
CA SER A 32 6.34 -4.17 -13.47
C SER A 32 6.85 -3.43 -12.24
N SER A 33 7.90 -2.60 -12.35
CA SER A 33 8.41 -1.76 -11.25
C SER A 33 7.65 -0.44 -11.11
N LEU A 34 6.82 -0.09 -12.10
CA LEU A 34 5.93 1.07 -12.09
C LEU A 34 4.46 0.67 -12.05
N ALA A 35 4.16 -0.63 -11.96
CA ALA A 35 2.86 -1.08 -11.54
C ALA A 35 2.71 -0.60 -10.10
N LEU A 36 2.07 0.55 -9.94
CA LEU A 36 1.48 0.97 -8.68
C LEU A 36 0.59 -0.20 -8.26
N ASP A 37 1.12 -1.03 -7.37
CA ASP A 37 0.37 -2.03 -6.63
C ASP A 37 -0.50 -1.26 -5.64
N ALA A 38 -1.46 -0.50 -6.18
CA ALA A 38 -2.51 0.15 -5.42
C ALA A 38 -3.49 -0.95 -5.03
N GLN A 39 -3.05 -1.83 -4.14
CA GLN A 39 -3.96 -2.64 -3.35
C GLN A 39 -4.60 -1.69 -2.35
N ASP A 40 -5.91 -1.55 -2.45
CA ASP A 40 -6.69 -0.86 -1.44
C ASP A 40 -6.62 -1.72 -0.16
N PHE A 41 -5.96 -1.20 0.87
CA PHE A 41 -5.95 -1.80 2.20
C PHE A 41 -6.52 -0.82 3.21
N THR A 42 -7.14 -1.36 4.26
CA THR A 42 -7.72 -0.59 5.35
C THR A 42 -6.98 -0.94 6.63
N LEU A 43 -6.52 0.09 7.34
CA LEU A 43 -6.06 -0.03 8.73
C LEU A 43 -7.17 0.46 9.65
N GLU A 44 -7.44 -0.29 10.71
CA GLU A 44 -8.47 0.01 11.70
C GLU A 44 -7.92 -0.19 13.10
N SER A 45 -8.34 0.65 14.05
CA SER A 45 -8.07 0.41 15.47
C SER A 45 -9.05 -0.61 16.04
N ALA A 46 -8.57 -1.43 16.97
CA ALA A 46 -9.40 -2.37 17.72
C ALA A 46 -10.32 -1.68 18.75
N GLN A 47 -10.06 -0.41 19.09
CA GLN A 47 -10.82 0.33 20.09
C GLN A 47 -11.76 1.36 19.44
N SER A 48 -13.06 1.20 19.70
CA SER A 48 -14.05 2.21 19.32
C SER A 48 -13.82 3.51 20.08
N GLY A 49 -13.93 4.65 19.40
CA GLY A 49 -13.66 5.96 20.00
C GLY A 49 -12.19 6.36 20.01
N ALA A 50 -11.25 5.51 19.56
CA ALA A 50 -9.83 5.83 19.54
C ALA A 50 -9.43 6.99 18.61
N PHE A 51 -10.35 7.43 17.75
CA PHE A 51 -10.10 8.42 16.69
C PHE A 51 -8.89 8.05 15.82
N PHE A 52 -8.74 6.75 15.51
CA PHE A 52 -7.69 6.24 14.64
C PHE A 52 -7.71 6.93 13.28
N GLY A 53 -6.54 7.34 12.80
CA GLY A 53 -6.41 8.08 11.54
C GLY A 53 -6.65 9.58 11.66
N THR A 54 -6.77 10.14 12.89
CA THR A 54 -6.90 11.59 13.08
C THR A 54 -5.66 12.35 12.60
N SER A 55 -4.49 11.72 12.68
CA SER A 55 -3.26 12.22 12.08
C SER A 55 -2.53 11.09 11.37
N ILE A 56 -1.99 11.38 10.20
CA ILE A 56 -1.23 10.43 9.37
C ILE A 56 0.05 11.12 8.90
N SER A 57 1.16 10.41 8.99
CA SER A 57 2.47 10.84 8.46
C SER A 57 3.17 9.63 7.84
N SER A 58 4.25 9.88 7.09
CA SER A 58 5.19 8.84 6.67
C SER A 58 6.53 9.00 7.38
N ILE A 59 7.25 7.90 7.57
CA ILE A 59 8.66 7.88 7.98
C ILE A 59 9.47 7.11 6.91
N ASP A 60 10.77 7.38 6.80
CA ASP A 60 11.66 6.60 5.94
C ASP A 60 11.67 5.12 6.36
N ASP A 61 11.94 4.27 5.37
CA ASP A 61 12.08 2.82 5.44
C ASP A 61 12.80 2.32 6.71
N LEU A 62 12.00 1.90 7.68
CA LEU A 62 12.32 1.38 8.99
C LEU A 62 12.50 -0.15 8.97
N ASP A 63 11.79 -0.87 8.09
CA ASP A 63 11.86 -2.33 7.99
C ASP A 63 12.85 -2.86 6.94
N GLY A 64 13.34 -1.99 6.06
CA GLY A 64 14.35 -2.28 5.04
C GLY A 64 13.79 -2.84 3.73
N ASP A 65 12.48 -2.72 3.47
CA ASP A 65 11.83 -3.22 2.25
C ASP A 65 11.95 -2.28 1.03
N GLY A 66 12.52 -1.08 1.25
CA GLY A 66 12.71 -0.04 0.25
C GLY A 66 11.50 0.88 0.08
N ARG A 67 10.53 0.87 1.01
CA ARG A 67 9.33 1.72 1.00
C ARG A 67 9.19 2.47 2.33
N PRO A 68 8.74 3.74 2.30
CA PRO A 68 8.38 4.46 3.52
C PRO A 68 7.23 3.79 4.29
N GLU A 69 7.27 3.84 5.61
CA GLU A 69 6.22 3.37 6.51
C GLU A 69 5.15 4.43 6.74
N ILE A 70 4.04 3.97 7.31
CA ILE A 70 2.87 4.77 7.62
C ILE A 70 2.76 4.92 9.13
N VAL A 71 2.71 6.16 9.60
CA VAL A 71 2.49 6.51 11.01
C VAL A 71 1.07 7.00 11.17
N VAL A 72 0.31 6.40 12.09
CA VAL A 72 -1.09 6.73 12.36
C VAL A 72 -1.27 7.07 13.83
N GLY A 73 -1.91 8.21 14.10
CA GLY A 73 -2.27 8.65 15.44
C GLY A 73 -3.73 8.35 15.80
N SER A 74 -3.95 7.95 17.04
CA SER A 74 -5.22 7.60 17.67
C SER A 74 -5.34 8.33 19.02
N PRO A 75 -5.71 9.61 19.04
CA PRO A 75 -5.66 10.43 20.26
C PRO A 75 -6.69 10.03 21.34
N GLY A 76 -7.73 9.25 21.02
CA GLY A 76 -8.71 8.78 22.02
C GLY A 76 -8.49 7.34 22.47
N TYR A 77 -7.28 6.80 22.28
CA TYR A 77 -6.97 5.42 22.65
C TYR A 77 -6.86 5.30 24.17
N ASP A 78 -7.47 4.27 24.75
CA ASP A 78 -7.49 4.02 26.19
C ASP A 78 -6.48 2.92 26.50
N VAL A 79 -5.70 3.09 27.56
CA VAL A 79 -4.59 2.17 27.86
C VAL A 79 -4.69 1.69 29.30
N ASP A 80 -4.62 0.37 29.50
CA ASP A 80 -4.45 -0.23 30.82
C ASP A 80 -2.96 -0.18 31.21
N VAL A 81 -2.57 0.91 31.86
CA VAL A 81 -1.17 1.17 32.25
C VAL A 81 -0.74 0.25 33.40
N THR A 82 -1.68 -0.16 34.25
CA THR A 82 -1.44 -0.92 35.48
C THR A 82 -1.61 -2.42 35.32
N GLY A 83 -2.25 -2.87 34.25
CA GLY A 83 -2.60 -4.28 34.01
C GLY A 83 -3.66 -4.81 34.97
N ASP A 84 -4.41 -3.93 35.62
CA ASP A 84 -5.47 -4.28 36.58
C ASP A 84 -6.87 -4.28 35.93
N GLY A 85 -6.95 -4.07 34.62
CA GLY A 85 -8.18 -4.03 33.84
C GLY A 85 -8.88 -2.67 33.89
N ILE A 86 -8.23 -1.64 34.44
CA ILE A 86 -8.75 -0.28 34.49
C ILE A 86 -7.96 0.57 33.49
N ALA A 87 -8.61 0.94 32.39
CA ALA A 87 -7.97 1.77 31.38
C ALA A 87 -7.95 3.24 31.81
N GLU A 88 -6.80 3.89 31.62
CA GLU A 88 -6.72 5.34 31.54
C GLU A 88 -7.32 5.78 30.20
N SER A 89 -8.22 6.76 30.24
CA SER A 89 -8.93 7.24 29.05
C SER A 89 -8.11 8.26 28.27
N ASP A 90 -8.23 8.23 26.94
CA ASP A 90 -7.66 9.22 26.02
C ASP A 90 -6.14 9.46 26.21
N VAL A 91 -5.41 8.43 26.64
CA VAL A 91 -3.93 8.41 26.69
C VAL A 91 -3.38 8.69 25.29
N GLY A 92 -4.05 8.11 24.30
CA GLY A 92 -3.66 8.24 22.92
C GLY A 92 -2.56 7.27 22.55
N ARG A 93 -2.50 6.97 21.25
CA ARG A 93 -1.58 5.98 20.70
C ARG A 93 -1.09 6.39 19.33
N VAL A 94 0.18 6.13 19.05
CA VAL A 94 0.79 6.23 17.72
C VAL A 94 1.23 4.85 17.27
N GLU A 95 0.83 4.46 16.07
CA GLU A 95 1.16 3.17 15.47
C GLU A 95 1.91 3.38 14.16
N ILE A 96 2.97 2.60 13.94
CA ILE A 96 3.75 2.59 12.70
C ILE A 96 3.50 1.27 11.99
N PHE A 97 3.06 1.34 10.75
CA PHE A 97 2.74 0.21 9.89
C PHE A 97 3.69 0.15 8.70
N ALA A 98 4.19 -1.05 8.40
CA ALA A 98 4.91 -1.33 7.16
C ALA A 98 4.01 -1.09 5.95
N SER A 99 4.48 -0.42 4.91
CA SER A 99 3.64 -0.19 3.71
C SER A 99 3.64 -1.39 2.75
N GLY A 100 4.58 -2.32 2.88
CA GLY A 100 4.65 -3.54 2.08
C GLY A 100 3.64 -4.60 2.53
N ASP A 101 3.78 -5.08 3.76
CA ASP A 101 2.96 -6.17 4.31
C ASP A 101 1.87 -5.71 5.30
N HIS A 102 1.78 -4.41 5.58
CA HIS A 102 0.83 -3.78 6.51
C HIS A 102 0.96 -4.27 7.95
N SER A 103 2.10 -4.87 8.31
CA SER A 103 2.37 -5.29 9.68
C SER A 103 2.58 -4.09 10.61
N LEU A 104 2.17 -4.24 11.87
CA LEU A 104 2.46 -3.27 12.91
C LEU A 104 3.94 -3.41 13.31
N LEU A 105 4.72 -2.36 13.07
CA LEU A 105 6.14 -2.30 13.40
C LEU A 105 6.39 -1.74 14.80
N LEU A 106 5.64 -0.71 15.18
CA LEU A 106 5.79 -0.03 16.46
C LEU A 106 4.45 0.53 16.96
N SER A 107 4.24 0.48 18.27
CA SER A 107 3.13 1.14 18.94
C SER A 107 3.66 1.89 20.16
N ILE A 108 3.21 3.13 20.34
CA ILE A 108 3.65 4.04 21.40
C ILE A 108 2.40 4.67 22.02
N ASP A 109 2.29 4.60 23.34
CA ASP A 109 1.24 5.26 24.13
C ASP A 109 1.69 6.67 24.56
N GLY A 110 0.75 7.62 24.60
CA GLY A 110 0.99 9.07 24.73
C GLY A 110 0.74 9.68 26.10
#